data_AF-A0A653WCM3-F1
#
_entry.id   AF-A0A653WCM3-F1
#
_cell.length_a   1.000
_cell.length_b   1.000
_cell.length_c   1.000
_cell.angle_alpha   90.00
_cell.angle_beta   90.00
_cell.angle_gamma   90.00
#
_symmetry.space_group_name_H-M   'P 1'
#
loop_
_entity.id
_entity.type
_entity.pdbx_description
1 polymer ?
#
loop_
_entity_poly.entity_id
_entity_poly.type
_entity_poly.pdbx_seq_one_letter_code
_entity_poly.pdbx_strand_id
1 'polypeptide(L)'
;MSERPVSNGTENSNGLPIVESMACGTPVVTSNCTAMPEIAGGAAILVDPVSVEEISMAAKRLLEDSQLRRTLAEKGVIRAKEFKWSDVAAKVETVLTMLDVTAELAQGHRVS
;
A
#
# COMPACT_ATOMS: atom_id res chain seq x y z
N MET A 1 -13.26 -8.48 36.67
CA MET A 1 -13.09 -7.54 35.53
C MET A 1 -12.06 -8.16 34.60
N SER A 2 -12.54 -8.72 33.48
CA SER A 2 -11.69 -9.34 32.45
C SER A 2 -11.22 -8.22 31.54
N GLU A 3 -9.91 -7.97 31.53
CA GLU A 3 -9.26 -7.09 30.56
C GLU A 3 -9.52 -7.67 29.18
N ARG A 4 -10.32 -6.96 28.37
CA ARG A 4 -10.46 -7.31 26.95
C ARG A 4 -9.12 -6.98 26.29
N PRO A 5 -8.53 -7.89 25.50
CA PRO A 5 -7.35 -7.54 24.73
C PRO A 5 -7.71 -6.37 23.82
N VAL A 6 -6.96 -5.28 23.95
CA VAL A 6 -7.02 -4.16 23.02
C VAL A 6 -6.60 -4.76 21.69
N SER A 7 -7.53 -4.96 20.76
CA SER A 7 -7.19 -5.36 19.39
C SER A 7 -6.52 -4.16 18.73
N ASN A 8 -5.23 -4.02 19.00
CA ASN A 8 -4.30 -3.21 18.24
C ASN A 8 -4.54 -3.56 16.76
N GLY A 9 -4.98 -2.59 15.96
CA GLY A 9 -5.44 -2.77 14.57
C GLY A 9 -4.34 -3.17 13.58
N THR A 10 -3.40 -4.02 13.99
CA THR A 10 -2.24 -4.50 13.25
C THR A 10 -2.55 -5.66 12.32
N GLU A 11 -3.78 -6.18 12.31
CA GLU A 11 -3.99 -7.56 11.84
C GLU A 11 -4.50 -7.68 10.40
N ASN A 12 -5.13 -6.68 9.76
CA ASN A 12 -5.71 -6.87 8.41
C ASN A 12 -5.82 -5.59 7.54
N SER A 13 -4.88 -4.64 7.63
CA SER A 13 -4.92 -3.45 6.76
C SER A 13 -4.23 -3.73 5.42
N ASN A 14 -5.01 -3.91 4.35
CA ASN A 14 -4.50 -4.07 2.97
C ASN A 14 -3.97 -2.75 2.36
N GLY A 15 -3.88 -1.66 3.13
CA GLY A 15 -3.41 -0.34 2.71
C GLY A 15 -4.16 0.33 1.55
N LEU A 16 -5.28 -0.26 1.09
CA LEU A 16 -6.24 0.37 0.19
C LEU A 16 -6.66 1.78 0.63
N PRO A 17 -6.98 2.03 1.93
CA PRO A 17 -7.32 3.38 2.38
C PRO A 17 -6.22 4.43 2.16
N ILE A 18 -4.94 3.99 2.19
CA ILE A 18 -3.79 4.86 1.92
C ILE A 18 -3.79 5.23 0.43
N VAL A 19 -3.94 4.24 -0.44
CA VAL A 19 -3.97 4.45 -1.89
C VAL A 19 -5.16 5.31 -2.31
N GLU A 20 -6.34 5.11 -1.72
CA GLU A 20 -7.53 5.94 -1.96
C GLU A 20 -7.31 7.39 -1.55
N SER A 21 -6.75 7.61 -0.35
CA SER A 21 -6.42 8.96 0.14
C SER A 21 -5.41 9.65 -0.78
N MET A 22 -4.38 8.92 -1.22
CA MET A 22 -3.38 9.40 -2.17
C MET A 22 -3.99 9.75 -3.53
N ALA A 23 -4.90 8.93 -4.06
CA ALA A 23 -5.59 9.19 -5.32
C ALA A 23 -6.47 10.46 -5.26
N CYS A 24 -7.06 10.75 -4.10
CA CYS A 24 -7.81 11.97 -3.83
C CYS A 24 -6.92 13.22 -3.66
N GLY A 25 -5.58 13.08 -3.68
CA GLY A 25 -4.66 14.18 -3.43
C GLY A 25 -4.59 14.60 -1.95
N THR A 26 -4.98 13.72 -1.04
CA THR A 26 -4.90 13.98 0.40
C THR A 26 -3.56 13.46 0.94
N PRO A 27 -2.76 14.29 1.65
CA PRO A 27 -1.53 13.82 2.28
C PRO A 27 -1.85 12.77 3.36
N VAL A 28 -1.02 11.72 3.43
CA VAL A 28 -1.23 10.60 4.35
C VAL A 28 -0.17 10.59 5.44
N VAL A 29 -0.62 10.32 6.67
CA VAL A 29 0.23 9.87 7.80
C VAL A 29 -0.14 8.43 8.08
N THR A 30 0.85 7.53 8.10
CA THR A 30 0.62 6.10 8.34
C THR A 30 1.74 5.51 9.19
N SER A 31 1.51 4.32 9.73
CA SER A 31 2.53 3.62 10.51
C SER A 31 3.75 3.25 9.68
N ASN A 32 4.90 3.14 10.33
CA ASN A 32 6.16 2.67 9.74
C ASN A 32 6.30 1.13 9.72
N CYS A 33 5.25 0.39 10.05
CA CYS A 33 5.27 -1.05 10.19
C CYS A 33 4.53 -1.78 9.06
N THR A 34 4.77 -3.09 8.96
CA THR A 34 4.12 -4.00 7.99
C THR A 34 4.26 -3.53 6.53
N ALA A 35 3.17 -3.56 5.74
CA ALA A 35 3.16 -3.17 4.33
C ALA A 35 3.07 -1.64 4.13
N MET A 36 2.92 -0.86 5.20
CA MET A 36 2.62 0.57 5.09
C MET A 36 3.78 1.38 4.47
N PRO A 37 5.06 1.15 4.80
CA PRO A 37 6.18 1.82 4.13
C PRO A 37 6.25 1.51 2.62
N GLU A 38 5.95 0.27 2.25
CA GLU A 38 5.93 -0.18 0.85
C GLU A 38 4.81 0.53 0.08
N ILE A 39 3.60 0.55 0.63
CA ILE A 39 2.45 1.22 0.01
C ILE A 39 2.68 2.73 -0.05
N ALA A 40 3.22 3.33 1.01
CA ALA A 40 3.54 4.74 1.08
C ALA A 40 4.54 5.19 0.00
N GLY A 41 5.56 4.39 -0.31
CA GLY A 41 6.52 4.68 -1.40
C GLY A 41 7.17 6.07 -1.33
N GLY A 42 7.35 6.64 -0.13
CA GLY A 42 7.88 7.99 0.07
C GLY A 42 6.88 9.15 -0.20
N ALA A 43 5.60 8.83 -0.39
CA ALA A 43 4.51 9.79 -0.58
C ALA A 43 3.65 10.02 0.69
N ALA A 44 4.05 9.46 1.84
CA ALA A 44 3.40 9.65 3.13
C ALA A 44 4.43 9.95 4.23
N ILE A 45 3.96 10.51 5.34
CA ILE A 45 4.75 10.60 6.58
C ILE A 45 4.58 9.28 7.32
N LEU A 46 5.70 8.63 7.65
CA LEU A 46 5.73 7.40 8.43
C LEU A 46 5.98 7.74 9.90
N VAL A 47 5.18 7.17 10.79
CA VAL A 47 5.27 7.36 12.26
C VAL A 47 5.24 6.02 12.97
N ASP A 48 5.77 5.96 14.19
CA ASP A 48 5.51 4.83 15.08
C ASP A 48 4.01 4.83 15.49
N PRO A 49 3.25 3.76 15.20
CA PRO A 49 1.83 3.69 15.54
C PRO A 49 1.52 3.76 17.04
N VAL A 50 2.48 3.47 17.92
CA VAL A 50 2.29 3.57 19.37
C VAL A 50 2.78 4.90 19.96
N SER A 51 3.39 5.76 19.13
CA SER A 51 3.89 7.07 19.55
C SER A 51 2.88 8.17 19.26
N VAL A 52 2.11 8.54 20.30
CA VAL A 52 1.16 9.67 20.23
C VAL A 52 1.86 10.98 19.84
N GLU A 53 3.10 11.16 20.33
CA GLU A 53 3.91 12.34 20.04
C GLU A 53 4.20 12.46 18.53
N GLU A 54 4.69 11.39 17.89
CA GLU A 54 4.99 11.40 16.46
C GLU A 54 3.76 11.63 15.60
N ILE A 55 2.62 11.00 15.95
CA ILE A 55 1.35 11.19 15.26
C ILE A 55 0.91 12.66 15.33
N SER A 56 0.98 13.26 16.52
CA SER A 56 0.57 14.65 16.73
C SER A 56 1.48 15.63 15.98
N MET A 57 2.80 15.40 16.00
CA MET A 57 3.77 16.21 15.30
C MET A 57 3.60 16.12 13.78
N ALA A 58 3.35 14.92 13.26
CA ALA A 58 3.10 14.71 11.83
C ALA A 58 1.84 15.47 11.38
N ALA A 59 0.75 15.37 12.14
CA ALA A 59 -0.49 16.11 11.86
C ALA A 59 -0.26 17.63 11.91
N LYS A 60 0.40 18.13 12.95
CA LYS A 60 0.73 19.55 13.10
C LYS A 60 1.57 20.06 11.92
N ARG A 61 2.61 19.31 11.54
CA ARG A 61 3.48 19.65 10.41
C ARG A 61 2.70 19.74 9.10
N LEU A 62 1.74 18.86 8.85
CA LEU A 62 0.87 18.94 7.67
C LEU A 62 -0.07 20.14 7.69
N LEU A 63 -0.47 20.62 8.87
CA LEU A 63 -1.32 21.80 9.01
C LEU A 63 -0.51 23.09 8.76
N GLU A 64 0.69 23.18 9.33
CA GLU A 64 1.55 24.37 9.30
C GLU A 64 2.36 24.51 8.01
N ASP A 65 2.85 23.41 7.43
CA ASP A 65 3.69 23.41 6.23
C ASP A 65 2.85 23.13 4.96
N SER A 66 2.37 24.21 4.35
CA SER A 66 1.59 24.13 3.11
C SER A 66 2.39 23.56 1.92
N GLN A 67 3.71 23.74 1.89
CA GLN A 67 4.56 23.26 0.81
C GLN A 67 4.76 21.74 0.92
N LEU A 68 5.02 21.24 2.13
CA LEU A 68 5.07 19.80 2.40
C LEU A 68 3.75 19.13 2.05
N ARG A 69 2.63 19.72 2.49
CA ARG A 69 1.28 19.21 2.18
C ARG A 69 1.07 19.06 0.68
N ARG A 70 1.40 20.09 -0.10
CA ARG A 70 1.30 20.05 -1.56
C ARG A 70 2.20 18.99 -2.18
N THR A 71 3.46 18.93 -1.72
CA THR A 71 4.44 17.96 -2.21
C THR A 71 3.98 16.52 -1.97
N LEU A 72 3.45 16.22 -0.79
CA LEU A 72 2.95 14.88 -0.46
C LEU A 72 1.67 14.55 -1.22
N ALA A 73 0.77 15.52 -1.42
CA ALA A 73 -0.40 15.33 -2.26
C ALA A 73 -0.03 14.98 -3.72
N GLU A 74 0.89 15.72 -4.33
CA GLU A 74 1.36 15.48 -5.70
C GLU A 74 2.05 14.11 -5.81
N LYS A 75 2.94 13.77 -4.87
CA LYS A 75 3.59 12.45 -4.80
C LYS A 75 2.58 11.33 -4.59
N GLY A 76 1.57 11.54 -3.75
CA GLY A 76 0.50 10.58 -3.48
C GLY A 76 -0.26 10.24 -4.76
N VAL A 77 -0.71 11.26 -5.50
CA VAL A 77 -1.42 11.06 -6.77
C VAL A 77 -0.58 10.30 -7.78
N ILE A 78 0.75 10.54 -7.83
CA ILE A 78 1.66 9.78 -8.70
C ILE A 78 1.75 8.33 -8.23
N ARG A 79 2.00 8.09 -6.94
CA ARG A 79 2.14 6.75 -6.36
C ARG A 79 0.87 5.91 -6.51
N ALA A 80 -0.31 6.51 -6.32
CA ALA A 80 -1.59 5.82 -6.45
C ALA A 80 -1.83 5.25 -7.87
N LYS A 81 -1.23 5.86 -8.90
CA LYS A 81 -1.34 5.36 -10.29
C LYS A 81 -0.60 4.03 -10.52
N GLU A 82 0.26 3.60 -9.61
CA GLU A 82 0.97 2.32 -9.70
C GLU A 82 0.10 1.16 -9.19
N PHE A 83 -1.02 1.44 -8.51
CA PHE A 83 -1.93 0.44 -7.95
C PHE A 83 -3.16 0.22 -8.85
N LYS A 84 -2.93 -0.08 -10.14
CA LYS A 84 -4.03 -0.35 -11.09
C LYS A 84 -4.39 -1.83 -11.13
N TRP A 85 -5.68 -2.11 -11.07
CA TRP A 85 -6.21 -3.46 -11.28
C TRP A 85 -5.86 -4.06 -12.65
N SER A 86 -5.73 -3.23 -13.69
CA SER A 86 -5.29 -3.67 -15.02
C SER A 86 -3.92 -4.33 -15.00
N ASP A 87 -3.01 -3.82 -14.17
CA ASP A 87 -1.63 -4.28 -14.11
C ASP A 87 -1.56 -5.62 -13.36
N VAL A 88 -2.42 -5.80 -12.34
CA VAL A 88 -2.61 -7.08 -11.66
C VAL A 88 -3.21 -8.11 -12.62
N ALA A 89 -4.27 -7.75 -13.34
CA ALA A 89 -4.93 -8.65 -14.29
C ALA A 89 -3.97 -9.13 -15.39
N ALA A 90 -3.20 -8.22 -16.00
CA ALA A 90 -2.22 -8.58 -17.03
C ALA A 90 -1.12 -9.52 -16.51
N LYS A 91 -0.66 -9.32 -15.26
CA LYS A 91 0.32 -10.22 -14.62
C LYS A 91 -0.27 -11.61 -14.36
N VAL A 92 -1.50 -11.68 -13.88
CA VAL A 92 -2.19 -12.96 -13.63
C VAL A 92 -2.42 -13.69 -14.96
N GLU A 93 -2.89 -13.00 -15.99
CA GLU A 93 -3.06 -13.56 -17.34
C GLU A 93 -1.75 -14.11 -17.92
N THR A 94 -0.64 -13.38 -17.74
CA THR A 94 0.69 -13.84 -18.18
C THR A 94 1.08 -15.15 -17.50
N VAL A 95 0.87 -15.27 -16.19
CA VAL A 95 1.21 -16.50 -15.47
C VAL A 95 0.31 -17.67 -15.88
N LEU A 96 -0.99 -17.42 -16.07
CA LEU A 96 -1.94 -18.46 -16.52
C LEU A 96 -1.57 -18.98 -17.91
N THR A 97 -1.29 -18.07 -18.85
CA THR A 97 -0.87 -18.46 -20.21
C THR A 97 0.48 -19.20 -20.22
N MET A 98 1.43 -18.83 -19.37
CA MET A 98 2.68 -19.59 -19.21
C MET A 98 2.44 -21.00 -18.68
N LEU A 99 1.55 -21.17 -17.70
CA LEU A 99 1.22 -22.49 -17.15
C LEU A 99 0.55 -23.38 -18.20
N ASP A 100 -0.39 -22.82 -18.97
CA ASP A 100 -1.08 -23.55 -20.05
C ASP A 100 -0.07 -24.06 -21.10
N VAL A 101 0.88 -23.22 -21.52
CA VAL A 101 1.95 -23.61 -22.45
C VAL A 101 2.86 -24.71 -21.86
N THR A 102 3.23 -24.62 -20.58
CA THR A 102 4.04 -25.67 -19.95
C THR A 102 3.30 -26.99 -19.80
N ALA A 103 1.99 -26.96 -19.57
CA ALA A 103 1.16 -28.16 -19.49
C ALA A 103 1.06 -28.87 -20.85
N GLU A 104 0.93 -28.12 -21.95
CA GLU A 104 0.93 -28.69 -23.31
C GLU A 104 2.29 -29.32 -23.68
N LEU A 105 3.40 -28.65 -23.33
CA LEU A 105 4.74 -29.20 -23.57
C LEU A 105 5.03 -30.46 -22.73
N ALA A 106 4.51 -30.53 -21.50
CA ALA A 106 4.62 -31.72 -20.65
C ALA A 106 3.78 -32.90 -21.15
N GLN A 107 2.65 -32.66 -21.82
CA GLN A 107 1.81 -33.70 -22.42
C GLN A 107 2.35 -34.19 -23.77
N GLY A 108 3.01 -33.32 -24.54
CA GLY A 108 3.63 -33.67 -25.83
C GLY A 108 4.89 -34.55 -25.75
N HIS A 109 5.51 -34.70 -24.57
CA HIS A 109 6.73 -35.52 -24.39
C HIS A 109 6.47 -36.98 -23.97
N ARG A 110 5.21 -37.45 -23.98
CA ARG A 110 4.84 -38.85 -23.71
C ARG A 110 4.60 -39.67 -24.99
N VAL A 111 5.39 -39.51 -26.04
CA VAL A 111 5.45 -40.54 -27.10
C VAL A 111 6.85 -40.61 -27.72
N SER A 112 7.66 -41.55 -27.23
CA SER A 112 8.49 -42.48 -28.01
C SER A 112 9.16 -43.47 -27.09
#